data_AF-A0A355FFE5-F1
#
_entry.id   AF-A0A355FFE5-F1
#
_cell.length_a   1.000
_cell.length_b   1.000
_cell.length_c   1.000
_cell.angle_alpha   90.00
_cell.angle_beta   90.00
_cell.angle_gamma   90.00
#
_symmetry.space_group_name_H-M   'P 1'
#
loop_
_entity.id
_entity.type
_entity.pdbx_description
1 polymer ?
#
loop_
_entity_poly.entity_id
_entity_poly.type
_entity_poly.pdbx_seq_one_letter_code
_entity_poly.pdbx_strand_id
1 'polypeptide(L)'
;LMEAMAPKGITYTNFGPGMSMGHTVAVKAIGGVKAALSMTIPAGTGIHRRMVYIELEQGADFDSVANAIKADDYFAHDETHVFQVQDVEALKDMGHGVSMERKGVSGNTQNQLFHYEMRINNPALTAQMLVCAARATFKQQPGAYTLIEVPVIDFLPGDKDEWIKKLV
;
A
#
# COMPACT_ATOMS: atom_id res chain seq x y z
N LEU A 1 -0.47 -9.24 15.61
CA LEU A 1 0.30 -10.37 16.19
C LEU A 1 1.73 -9.98 16.58
N MET A 2 2.51 -9.33 15.70
CA MET A 2 3.90 -8.94 16.01
C MET A 2 4.06 -8.14 17.31
N GLU A 3 3.18 -7.17 17.58
CA GLU A 3 3.21 -6.40 18.83
C GLU A 3 2.81 -7.22 20.05
N ALA A 4 1.97 -8.25 19.90
CA ALA A 4 1.69 -9.18 20.99
C ALA A 4 2.92 -10.06 21.31
N MET A 5 3.70 -10.44 20.30
CA MET A 5 4.92 -11.24 20.46
C MET A 5 6.10 -10.42 21.03
N ALA A 6 6.25 -9.16 20.60
CA ALA A 6 7.22 -8.20 21.14
C ALA A 6 6.51 -6.91 21.57
N PRO A 7 6.03 -6.83 22.83
CA PRO A 7 5.21 -5.72 23.33
C PRO A 7 5.97 -4.39 23.41
N LYS A 8 7.29 -4.43 23.57
CA LYS A 8 8.16 -3.24 23.51
C LYS A 8 8.90 -3.22 22.17
N GLY A 9 8.98 -2.08 21.51
CA GLY A 9 9.65 -1.95 20.21
C GLY A 9 9.03 -0.92 19.28
N ILE A 10 9.52 -0.89 18.04
CA ILE A 10 9.05 -0.02 16.97
C ILE A 10 8.55 -0.88 15.81
N THR A 11 7.46 -0.43 15.20
CA THR A 11 6.86 -1.04 14.01
C THR A 11 6.99 -0.06 12.84
N TYR A 12 7.52 -0.52 11.71
CA TYR A 12 7.59 0.24 10.46
C TYR A 12 6.71 -0.43 9.42
N THR A 13 5.91 0.37 8.71
CA THR A 13 5.10 -0.09 7.58
C THR A 13 5.50 0.69 6.34
N ASN A 14 5.95 -0.03 5.33
CA ASN A 14 6.38 0.51 4.05
C ASN A 14 5.40 0.07 2.97
N PHE A 15 4.69 1.02 2.36
CA PHE A 15 3.85 0.81 1.19
C PHE A 15 4.63 1.02 -0.11
N GLY A 16 4.41 0.15 -1.07
CA GLY A 16 5.03 0.17 -2.38
C GLY A 16 6.26 -0.74 -2.53
N PRO A 17 6.91 -0.75 -3.71
CA PRO A 17 6.57 0.06 -4.87
C PRO A 17 5.14 -0.21 -5.37
N GLY A 18 4.43 0.84 -5.76
CA GLY A 18 3.10 0.70 -6.31
C GLY A 18 2.42 2.02 -6.66
N MET A 19 1.45 1.94 -7.57
CA MET A 19 0.66 3.08 -8.02
C MET A 19 -0.16 3.70 -6.88
N SER A 20 -0.13 5.03 -6.77
CA SER A 20 -1.04 5.77 -5.89
C SER A 20 -2.13 6.45 -6.74
N MET A 21 -3.35 5.90 -6.68
CA MET A 21 -4.47 6.42 -7.45
C MET A 21 -4.81 7.87 -7.09
N GLY A 22 -4.86 8.21 -5.80
CA GLY A 22 -5.15 9.57 -5.33
C GLY A 22 -4.14 10.60 -5.81
N HIS A 23 -2.84 10.33 -5.61
CA HIS A 23 -1.77 11.22 -6.09
C HIS A 23 -1.76 11.32 -7.62
N THR A 24 -2.07 10.22 -8.33
CA THR A 24 -2.17 10.25 -9.80
C THR A 24 -3.28 11.19 -10.26
N VAL A 25 -4.42 11.21 -9.57
CA VAL A 25 -5.52 12.13 -9.87
C VAL A 25 -5.13 13.57 -9.56
N ALA A 26 -4.43 13.83 -8.45
CA ALA A 26 -3.95 15.17 -8.11
C ALA A 26 -3.03 15.72 -9.22
N VAL A 27 -2.08 14.93 -9.72
CA VAL A 27 -1.19 15.36 -10.82
C VAL A 27 -1.97 15.64 -12.10
N LYS A 28 -2.98 14.82 -12.43
CA LYS A 28 -3.83 15.05 -13.61
C LYS A 28 -4.66 16.33 -13.53
N ALA A 29 -4.89 16.88 -12.34
CA ALA A 29 -5.61 18.13 -12.16
C ALA A 29 -4.74 19.38 -12.41
N ILE A 30 -3.42 19.21 -12.53
CA ILE A 30 -2.48 20.31 -12.78
C ILE A 30 -2.50 20.65 -14.27
N GLY A 31 -2.66 21.95 -14.58
CA GLY A 31 -2.70 22.44 -15.96
C GLY A 31 -1.43 22.08 -16.75
N GLY A 32 -1.59 21.69 -18.01
CA GLY A 32 -0.49 21.25 -18.87
C GLY A 32 -0.15 19.76 -18.75
N VAL A 33 -0.80 19.01 -17.85
CA VAL A 33 -0.67 17.55 -17.75
C VAL A 33 -1.76 16.87 -18.59
N LYS A 34 -1.34 16.13 -19.62
CA LYS A 34 -2.24 15.30 -20.45
C LYS A 34 -2.55 13.95 -19.78
N ALA A 35 -1.53 13.30 -19.25
CA ALA A 35 -1.66 12.04 -18.52
C ALA A 35 -0.60 11.97 -17.42
N ALA A 36 -0.88 11.22 -16.36
CA ALA A 36 0.06 11.06 -15.27
C ALA A 36 -0.06 9.70 -14.58
N LEU A 37 1.03 9.33 -13.92
CA LEU A 37 1.17 8.19 -13.03
C LEU A 37 2.04 8.62 -11.85
N SER A 38 1.53 8.49 -10.64
CA SER A 38 2.31 8.65 -9.42
C SER A 38 2.56 7.30 -8.75
N MET A 39 3.82 6.98 -8.51
CA MET A 39 4.25 5.79 -7.79
C MET A 39 4.77 6.14 -6.40
N THR A 40 4.36 5.34 -5.43
CA THR A 40 4.90 5.37 -4.07
C THR A 40 6.04 4.39 -3.98
N ILE A 41 7.23 4.86 -3.61
CA ILE A 41 8.41 4.02 -3.42
C ILE A 41 8.87 4.13 -1.97
N PRO A 42 9.02 3.01 -1.24
CA PRO A 42 9.63 3.04 0.08
C PRO A 42 11.05 3.59 0.06
N ALA A 43 11.34 4.54 0.95
CA ALA A 43 12.71 4.91 1.34
C ALA A 43 13.16 4.14 2.60
N GLY A 44 12.23 3.44 3.27
CA GLY A 44 12.47 2.65 4.47
C GLY A 44 11.94 3.36 5.72
N THR A 45 11.81 2.63 6.82
CA THR A 45 11.35 3.15 8.13
C THR A 45 10.00 3.91 8.09
N GLY A 46 9.12 3.60 7.15
CA GLY A 46 7.84 4.28 6.97
C GLY A 46 7.91 5.60 6.20
N ILE A 47 9.08 5.95 5.65
CA ILE A 47 9.29 7.11 4.78
C ILE A 47 9.12 6.67 3.32
N HIS A 48 8.48 7.51 2.52
CA HIS A 48 8.21 7.27 1.11
C HIS A 48 8.71 8.41 0.25
N ARG A 49 9.07 8.08 -0.99
CA ARG A 49 9.32 9.03 -2.06
C ARG A 49 8.29 8.82 -3.17
N ARG A 50 8.04 9.89 -3.93
CA ARG A 50 7.08 9.89 -5.04
C ARG A 50 7.85 9.96 -6.36
N MET A 51 7.56 9.01 -7.24
CA MET A 51 8.03 9.03 -8.62
C MET A 51 6.83 9.35 -9.50
N VAL A 52 6.84 10.54 -10.11
CA VAL A 52 5.72 11.05 -10.90
C VAL A 52 6.14 11.06 -12.37
N TYR A 53 5.39 10.34 -13.20
CA TYR A 53 5.57 10.30 -14.64
C TYR A 53 4.43 11.07 -15.30
N ILE A 54 4.74 11.99 -16.21
CA ILE A 54 3.75 12.82 -16.89
C ILE A 54 3.93 12.81 -18.40
N GLU A 55 2.81 12.82 -19.10
CA GLU A 55 2.71 13.31 -20.47
C GLU A 55 2.21 14.74 -20.43
N LEU A 56 2.85 15.62 -21.19
CA LEU A 56 2.46 17.02 -21.27
C LEU A 56 1.45 17.25 -22.40
N GLU A 57 0.60 18.25 -22.21
CA GLU A 57 -0.19 18.83 -23.29
C GLU A 57 0.70 19.55 -24.31
N GLN A 58 0.19 19.73 -25.53
CA GLN A 58 0.96 20.39 -26.58
C GLN A 58 1.27 21.85 -26.19
N GLY A 59 2.56 22.19 -26.15
CA GLY A 59 3.03 23.54 -25.81
C GLY A 59 3.16 23.82 -24.31
N ALA A 60 2.88 22.84 -23.44
CA ALA A 60 3.15 22.98 -22.01
C ALA A 60 4.65 22.92 -21.71
N ASP A 61 5.10 23.76 -20.79
CA ASP A 61 6.48 23.80 -20.31
C ASP A 61 6.69 22.79 -19.17
N PHE A 62 7.68 21.92 -19.31
CA PHE A 62 7.94 20.85 -18.35
C PHE A 62 8.31 21.40 -16.97
N ASP A 63 9.21 22.38 -16.91
CA ASP A 63 9.74 22.87 -15.64
C ASP A 63 8.63 23.57 -14.83
N SER A 64 7.78 24.35 -15.49
CA SER A 64 6.61 24.97 -14.88
C SER A 64 5.64 23.93 -14.29
N VAL A 65 5.32 22.88 -15.05
CA VAL A 65 4.43 21.80 -14.59
C VAL A 65 5.07 20.99 -13.46
N ALA A 66 6.35 20.64 -13.57
CA ALA A 66 7.08 19.91 -12.54
C ALA A 66 7.17 20.68 -11.23
N ASN A 67 7.37 22.00 -11.29
CA ASN A 67 7.36 22.87 -10.11
C ASN A 67 5.97 22.97 -9.49
N ALA A 68 4.91 23.06 -10.30
CA ALA A 68 3.54 23.04 -9.81
C ALA A 68 3.21 21.72 -9.08
N ILE A 69 3.63 20.58 -9.64
CA ILE A 69 3.48 19.25 -9.01
C ILE A 69 4.18 19.22 -7.65
N LYS A 70 5.44 19.67 -7.57
CA LYS A 70 6.20 19.65 -6.31
C LYS A 70 5.68 20.63 -5.26
N ALA A 71 4.98 21.68 -5.68
CA ALA A 71 4.38 22.68 -4.78
C ALA A 71 2.98 22.28 -4.28
N ASP A 72 2.34 21.29 -4.90
CA ASP A 72 1.02 20.80 -4.49
C ASP A 72 1.10 20.08 -3.12
N ASP A 73 0.09 20.27 -2.28
CA ASP A 73 0.03 19.73 -0.91
C ASP A 73 0.19 18.20 -0.85
N TYR A 74 -0.18 17.47 -1.92
CA TYR A 74 0.04 16.03 -2.00
C TYR A 74 1.52 15.63 -2.13
N PHE A 75 2.41 16.54 -2.51
CA PHE A 75 3.80 16.26 -2.84
C PHE A 75 4.82 17.11 -2.09
N ALA A 76 4.43 18.29 -1.61
CA ALA A 76 5.31 19.27 -0.98
C ALA A 76 6.05 18.76 0.28
N HIS A 77 5.53 17.70 0.90
CA HIS A 77 6.09 17.09 2.10
C HIS A 77 6.88 15.79 1.85
N ASP A 78 6.85 15.27 0.63
CA ASP A 78 7.54 14.04 0.23
C ASP A 78 8.70 14.34 -0.73
N GLU A 79 9.75 13.51 -0.69
CA GLU A 79 10.77 13.56 -1.75
C GLU A 79 10.13 13.18 -3.09
N THR A 80 10.00 14.16 -3.99
CA THR A 80 9.24 14.00 -5.24
C THR A 80 10.11 14.24 -6.47
N HIS A 81 10.14 13.23 -7.34
CA HIS A 81 10.82 13.27 -8.63
C HIS A 81 9.79 13.24 -9.76
N VAL A 82 9.92 14.15 -10.73
CA VAL A 82 9.00 14.28 -11.86
C VAL A 82 9.75 13.97 -13.16
N PHE A 83 9.16 13.11 -13.99
CA PHE A 83 9.74 12.65 -15.25
C PHE A 83 8.72 12.86 -16.37
N GLN A 84 9.15 13.48 -17.46
CA GLN A 84 8.38 13.50 -18.69
C GLN A 84 8.57 12.19 -19.45
N VAL A 85 7.48 11.59 -19.90
CA VAL A 85 7.48 10.34 -20.68
C VAL A 85 6.63 10.48 -21.93
N GLN A 86 6.85 9.60 -22.91
CA GLN A 86 6.07 9.58 -24.15
C GLN A 86 4.70 8.94 -23.98
N ASP A 87 4.61 7.91 -23.14
CA ASP A 87 3.40 7.14 -22.88
C ASP A 87 3.38 6.67 -21.42
N VAL A 88 2.45 7.22 -20.64
CA VAL A 88 2.23 6.84 -19.24
C VAL A 88 1.56 5.46 -19.13
N GLU A 89 0.74 5.06 -20.11
CA GLU A 89 0.03 3.77 -20.08
C GLU A 89 1.02 2.60 -20.12
N ALA A 90 2.10 2.72 -20.88
CA ALA A 90 3.17 1.73 -20.96
C ALA A 90 3.88 1.47 -19.61
N LEU A 91 3.76 2.39 -18.64
CA LEU A 91 4.37 2.31 -17.32
C LEU A 91 3.41 1.84 -16.23
N LYS A 92 2.13 1.61 -16.56
CA LYS A 92 1.14 1.23 -15.56
C LYS A 92 1.40 -0.18 -15.03
N ASP A 93 1.72 -0.23 -13.75
CA ASP A 93 1.75 -1.45 -12.96
C ASP A 93 0.72 -1.36 -11.82
N MET A 94 -0.16 -2.37 -11.74
CA MET A 94 -1.15 -2.52 -10.67
C MET A 94 -0.59 -3.35 -9.50
N GLY A 95 0.69 -3.68 -9.57
CA GLY A 95 1.50 -4.21 -8.49
C GLY A 95 1.53 -3.25 -7.29
N HIS A 96 1.51 -3.84 -6.11
CA HIS A 96 1.74 -3.13 -4.87
C HIS A 96 2.51 -4.01 -3.90
N GLY A 97 3.49 -3.40 -3.24
CA GLY A 97 4.23 -3.99 -2.14
C GLY A 97 3.70 -3.51 -0.80
N VAL A 98 3.75 -4.37 0.22
CA VAL A 98 3.72 -3.92 1.62
C VAL A 98 4.80 -4.69 2.37
N SER A 99 5.62 -3.97 3.12
CA SER A 99 6.59 -4.53 4.06
C SER A 99 6.29 -3.99 5.46
N MET A 100 6.10 -4.89 6.41
CA MET A 100 5.95 -4.56 7.82
C MET A 100 7.10 -5.16 8.62
N GLU A 101 7.77 -4.33 9.40
CA GLU A 101 8.89 -4.73 10.24
C GLU A 101 8.61 -4.36 11.69
N ARG A 102 8.78 -5.33 12.59
CA ARG A 102 8.76 -5.10 14.04
C ARG A 102 10.13 -5.42 14.60
N LYS A 103 10.78 -4.41 15.18
CA LYS A 103 11.99 -4.58 15.98
C LYS A 103 11.64 -4.33 17.44
N GLY A 104 11.78 -5.36 18.27
CA GLY A 104 11.31 -5.29 19.65
C GLY A 104 12.01 -6.20 20.64
N VAL A 105 11.37 -6.30 21.80
CA VAL A 105 11.87 -6.99 23.00
C VAL A 105 10.72 -7.79 23.61
N SER A 106 11.01 -9.03 24.01
CA SER A 106 10.10 -9.87 24.79
C SER A 106 10.59 -9.93 26.23
N GLY A 107 9.91 -9.22 27.14
CA GLY A 107 10.37 -9.06 28.52
C GLY A 107 11.69 -8.28 28.60
N ASN A 108 12.75 -8.94 29.07
CA ASN A 108 14.12 -8.41 29.12
C ASN A 108 14.99 -8.91 27.95
N THR A 109 14.44 -9.74 27.06
CA THR A 109 15.18 -10.35 25.95
C THR A 109 15.08 -9.46 24.71
N GLN A 110 16.21 -8.82 24.36
CA GLN A 110 16.30 -7.93 23.22
C GLN A 110 16.35 -8.68 21.87
N ASN A 111 16.25 -7.91 20.78
CA ASN A 111 16.49 -8.35 19.40
C ASN A 111 15.44 -9.31 18.81
N GLN A 112 14.17 -9.08 19.10
CA GLN A 112 13.07 -9.71 18.36
C GLN A 112 12.87 -8.97 17.04
N LEU A 113 13.00 -9.67 15.92
CA LEU A 113 12.83 -9.11 14.58
C LEU A 113 11.77 -9.92 13.85
N PHE A 114 10.66 -9.27 13.51
CA PHE A 114 9.61 -9.87 12.69
C PHE A 114 9.47 -9.08 11.40
N HIS A 115 9.29 -9.80 10.31
CA HIS A 115 9.11 -9.21 8.99
C HIS A 115 7.94 -9.90 8.29
N TYR A 116 7.10 -9.10 7.64
CA TYR A 116 6.04 -9.55 6.74
C TYR A 116 6.16 -8.77 5.44
N GLU A 117 6.22 -9.49 4.32
CA GLU A 117 6.29 -8.91 2.98
C GLU A 117 5.17 -9.49 2.12
N MET A 118 4.54 -8.64 1.32
CA MET A 118 3.60 -9.02 0.28
C MET A 118 3.92 -8.26 -1.01
N ARG A 119 3.85 -8.96 -2.15
CA ARG A 119 3.92 -8.40 -3.50
C ARG A 119 2.76 -8.94 -4.31
N ILE A 120 1.83 -8.07 -4.66
CA ILE A 120 0.49 -8.48 -5.06
C ILE A 120 -0.07 -7.55 -6.14
N ASN A 121 -1.16 -7.97 -6.79
CA ASN A 121 -1.99 -7.07 -7.57
C ASN A 121 -3.05 -6.45 -6.64
N ASN A 122 -3.02 -5.13 -6.47
CA ASN A 122 -3.77 -4.45 -5.41
C ASN A 122 -5.29 -4.57 -5.55
N PRO A 123 -5.90 -4.22 -6.69
CA PRO A 123 -7.33 -4.43 -6.89
C PRO A 123 -7.76 -5.90 -6.75
N ALA A 124 -6.98 -6.83 -7.31
CA ALA A 124 -7.34 -8.25 -7.30
C ALA A 124 -7.31 -8.84 -5.89
N LEU A 125 -6.26 -8.58 -5.10
CA LEU A 125 -6.18 -9.07 -3.73
C LEU A 125 -7.22 -8.39 -2.83
N THR A 126 -7.44 -7.08 -3.01
CA THR A 126 -8.49 -6.37 -2.27
C THR A 126 -9.85 -7.01 -2.51
N ALA A 127 -10.20 -7.28 -3.78
CA ALA A 127 -11.45 -7.97 -4.13
C ALA A 127 -11.52 -9.38 -3.51
N GLN A 128 -10.43 -10.15 -3.54
CA GLN A 128 -10.36 -11.46 -2.92
C GLN A 128 -10.62 -11.39 -1.41
N MET A 129 -10.01 -10.41 -0.72
CA MET A 129 -10.21 -10.21 0.71
C MET A 129 -11.64 -9.78 1.05
N LEU A 130 -12.31 -8.99 0.19
CA LEU A 130 -13.73 -8.66 0.35
C LEU A 130 -14.63 -9.90 0.27
N VAL A 131 -14.36 -10.81 -0.68
CA VAL A 131 -15.10 -12.09 -0.79
C VAL A 131 -14.86 -12.97 0.43
N CYS A 132 -13.62 -13.03 0.93
CA CYS A 132 -13.29 -13.76 2.15
C CYS A 132 -13.98 -13.15 3.38
N ALA A 133 -13.98 -11.83 3.51
CA ALA A 133 -14.64 -11.12 4.60
C ALA A 133 -16.15 -11.37 4.56
N ALA A 134 -16.79 -11.26 3.40
CA ALA A 134 -18.21 -11.56 3.24
C ALA A 134 -18.56 -12.95 3.78
N ARG A 135 -17.79 -13.99 3.39
CA ARG A 135 -17.95 -15.36 3.91
C ARG A 135 -17.83 -15.43 5.43
N ALA A 136 -16.78 -14.82 5.99
CA ALA A 136 -16.51 -14.89 7.42
C ALA A 136 -17.60 -14.16 8.24
N THR A 137 -18.12 -13.04 7.73
CA THR A 137 -19.13 -12.24 8.43
C THR A 137 -20.49 -12.91 8.53
N PHE A 138 -20.81 -13.88 7.67
CA PHE A 138 -22.04 -14.69 7.83
C PHE A 138 -22.08 -15.52 9.12
N LYS A 139 -20.92 -15.72 9.76
CA LYS A 139 -20.81 -16.44 11.04
C LYS A 139 -20.85 -15.52 12.26
N GLN A 140 -20.87 -14.19 12.05
CA GLN A 140 -20.89 -13.20 13.12
C GLN A 140 -22.32 -12.85 13.55
N GLN A 141 -22.47 -12.28 14.74
CA GLN A 141 -23.72 -11.67 15.16
C GLN A 141 -23.95 -10.33 14.42
N PRO A 142 -25.19 -9.79 14.40
CA PRO A 142 -25.43 -8.47 13.81
C PRO A 142 -24.58 -7.38 14.49
N GLY A 143 -23.79 -6.66 13.70
CA GLY A 143 -22.88 -5.62 14.19
C GLY A 143 -21.92 -5.12 13.11
N ALA A 144 -21.08 -4.15 13.49
CA ALA A 144 -19.98 -3.67 12.67
C ALA A 144 -18.66 -4.21 13.24
N TYR A 145 -17.82 -4.78 12.38
CA TYR A 145 -16.57 -5.43 12.76
C TYR A 145 -15.43 -4.98 11.86
N THR A 146 -14.23 -4.94 12.43
CA THR A 146 -12.96 -4.84 11.71
C THR A 146 -12.37 -6.24 11.50
N LEU A 147 -11.40 -6.38 10.59
CA LEU A 147 -10.82 -7.69 10.25
C LEU A 147 -10.20 -8.42 11.44
N ILE A 148 -9.66 -7.68 12.42
CA ILE A 148 -9.00 -8.28 13.59
C ILE A 148 -9.99 -8.85 14.62
N GLU A 149 -11.26 -8.48 14.52
CA GLU A 149 -12.34 -8.98 15.39
C GLU A 149 -12.97 -10.27 14.83
N VAL A 150 -12.66 -10.63 13.58
CA VAL A 150 -13.19 -11.81 12.90
C VAL A 150 -12.14 -12.93 12.93
N PRO A 151 -12.47 -14.16 13.35
CA PRO A 151 -11.50 -15.26 13.38
C PRO A 151 -10.90 -15.53 11.99
N VAL A 152 -9.56 -15.56 11.88
CA VAL A 152 -8.83 -15.70 10.61
C VAL A 152 -9.22 -16.97 9.84
N ILE A 153 -9.53 -18.06 10.55
CA ILE A 153 -9.94 -19.33 9.93
C ILE A 153 -11.27 -19.21 9.17
N ASP A 154 -12.15 -18.28 9.57
CA ASP A 154 -13.47 -18.13 8.94
C ASP A 154 -13.41 -17.46 7.57
N PHE A 155 -12.28 -16.84 7.22
CA PHE A 155 -12.04 -16.30 5.88
C PHE A 155 -11.82 -17.41 4.84
N LEU A 156 -11.34 -18.58 5.27
CA LEU A 156 -11.06 -19.73 4.39
C LEU A 156 -12.36 -20.42 3.96
N PRO A 157 -12.47 -20.87 2.69
CA PRO A 157 -13.62 -21.66 2.23
C PRO A 157 -13.51 -23.11 2.71
N GLY A 158 -14.65 -23.81 2.83
CA GLY A 158 -14.68 -25.24 3.17
C GLY A 158 -14.80 -25.52 4.66
N ASP A 159 -14.45 -26.74 5.06
CA ASP A 159 -14.59 -27.22 6.43
C ASP A 159 -13.45 -26.68 7.33
N LYS A 160 -13.83 -26.21 8.52
CA LYS A 160 -12.90 -25.68 9.52
C LYS A 160 -11.93 -26.76 10.02
N ASP A 161 -12.41 -27.97 10.26
CA ASP A 161 -11.61 -29.06 10.85
C ASP A 161 -10.54 -29.55 9.86
N GLU A 162 -10.85 -29.52 8.56
CA GLU A 162 -9.86 -29.79 7.50
C GLU A 162 -8.72 -28.78 7.53
N TRP A 163 -9.02 -27.49 7.72
CA TRP A 163 -8.01 -26.45 7.84
C TRP A 163 -7.21 -26.56 9.13
N ILE A 164 -7.84 -26.86 10.25
CA ILE A 164 -7.13 -27.08 11.52
C ILE A 164 -6.14 -28.22 11.35
N LYS A 165 -6.58 -29.37 10.84
CA LYS A 165 -5.73 -30.54 10.60
C LYS A 165 -4.57 -30.25 9.63
N LYS A 166 -4.76 -29.34 8.67
CA LYS A 166 -3.76 -28.99 7.67
C LYS A 166 -2.75 -27.96 8.17
N LEU A 167 -3.19 -26.99 8.98
CA LEU A 167 -2.42 -25.79 9.33
C LEU A 167 -1.81 -25.85 10.74
N VAL A 168 -2.26 -26.77 11.60
CA VAL A 168 -1.81 -26.98 12.99
C VAL A 168 -1.41 -28.44 13.18
#